data_AF-A0A2G6L433-F1
#
_entry.id   AF-A0A2G6L433-F1
#
_cell.length_a   1.000
_cell.length_b   1.000
_cell.length_c   1.000
_cell.angle_alpha   90.00
_cell.angle_beta   90.00
_cell.angle_gamma   90.00
#
_symmetry.space_group_name_H-M   'P 1'
#
loop_
_entity.id
_entity.type
_entity.pdbx_description
1 polymer ?
#
loop_
_entity_poly.entity_id
_entity_poly.type
_entity_poly.pdbx_seq_one_letter_code
_entity_poly.pdbx_strand_id
1 'polypeptide(L)' 'MIALLALGFCWAHKTGEWLNEQTPIKIKTHGRYAYSLFRYGLDYLADQLYRQIEEAKHVLKVVILLAY' A
#
# COMPACT_ATOMS: atom_id res chain seq x y z
N MET A 1 -15.81 1.81 15.23
CA MET A 1 -14.50 1.32 14.76
C MET A 1 -14.58 0.43 13.50
N ILE A 2 -15.53 -0.53 13.44
CA ILE A 2 -15.59 -1.53 12.35
C ILE A 2 -15.81 -0.92 10.95
N ALA A 3 -16.57 0.17 10.83
CA ALA A 3 -16.83 0.80 9.54
C ALA A 3 -15.55 1.28 8.81
N LEU A 4 -14.60 1.89 9.54
CA LEU A 4 -13.33 2.32 8.96
C LEU A 4 -12.45 1.12 8.55
N LEU A 5 -12.44 0.06 9.36
CA LEU A 5 -11.73 -1.18 9.01
C LEU A 5 -12.34 -1.84 7.76
N ALA A 6 -13.66 -1.86 7.65
CA ALA A 6 -14.35 -2.39 6.48
C ALA A 6 -14.03 -1.57 5.21
N LEU A 7 -14.03 -0.24 5.31
CA LEU A 7 -13.62 0.64 4.21
C LEU A 7 -12.16 0.41 3.79
N GLY A 8 -11.24 0.37 4.76
CA GLY A 8 -9.83 0.07 4.50
C GLY A 8 -9.64 -1.31 3.86
N PHE A 9 -10.43 -2.29 4.30
CA PHE A 9 -10.45 -3.63 3.71
C PHE A 9 -10.91 -3.61 2.25
N CYS A 10 -12.04 -2.96 1.96
CA CYS A 10 -12.56 -2.82 0.60
C CYS A 10 -11.57 -2.13 -0.33
N TRP A 11 -10.92 -1.06 0.13
CA TRP A 11 -9.89 -0.37 -0.66
C TRP A 11 -8.67 -1.25 -0.91
N ALA A 12 -8.11 -1.89 0.11
CA ALA A 12 -6.97 -2.78 -0.08
C ALA A 12 -7.29 -3.94 -1.02
N HIS A 13 -8.50 -4.50 -0.97
CA HIS A 13 -8.92 -5.55 -1.89
C HIS A 13 -9.01 -5.04 -3.34
N LYS A 14 -9.69 -3.92 -3.57
CA LYS A 14 -9.87 -3.32 -4.90
C LYS A 14 -8.54 -2.91 -5.53
N THR A 15 -7.64 -2.33 -4.74
CA THR A 15 -6.28 -2.00 -5.19
C THR A 15 -5.50 -3.27 -5.55
N GLY A 16 -5.67 -4.34 -4.78
CA GLY A 16 -5.04 -5.64 -5.07
C GLY A 16 -5.51 -6.28 -6.36
N GLU A 17 -6.82 -6.20 -6.66
CA GLU A 17 -7.40 -6.61 -7.95
C GLU A 17 -6.77 -5.83 -9.10
N TRP A 18 -6.77 -4.50 -9.00
CA TRP A 18 -6.18 -3.60 -10.01
C TRP A 18 -4.67 -3.83 -10.22
N LEU A 19 -3.90 -4.05 -9.16
CA LEU A 19 -2.49 -4.39 -9.26
C LEU A 19 -2.29 -5.75 -9.94
N ASN A 20 -3.12 -6.74 -9.63
CA ASN A 20 -3.04 -8.06 -10.22
C ASN A 20 -3.40 -8.07 -11.72
N GLU A 21 -4.22 -7.12 -12.19
CA GLU A 21 -4.47 -6.93 -13.62
C GLU A 21 -3.21 -6.42 -14.36
N GLN A 22 -2.39 -5.60 -13.70
CA GLN A 22 -1.17 -5.03 -14.30
C GLN A 22 0.04 -5.93 -14.14
N THR A 23 0.26 -6.41 -12.93
CA THR A 23 1.35 -7.28 -12.52
C THR A 23 0.76 -8.49 -11.80
N PRO A 24 0.41 -9.56 -12.53
CA PRO A 24 -0.25 -10.71 -11.96
C PRO A 24 0.56 -11.39 -10.85
N ILE A 25 -0.13 -11.75 -9.78
CA ILE A 25 0.43 -12.53 -8.69
C ILE A 25 0.79 -13.92 -9.22
N LYS A 26 2.03 -14.34 -9.01
CA LYS A 26 2.49 -15.66 -9.40
C LYS A 26 1.64 -16.76 -8.75
N ILE A 27 1.08 -17.62 -9.58
CA ILE A 27 0.43 -18.86 -9.14
C ILE A 27 1.54 -19.89 -8.87
N LYS A 28 1.50 -20.50 -7.69
CA LYS A 28 2.47 -21.54 -7.29
C LYS A 28 2.14 -22.87 -7.97
N THR A 29 3.05 -23.84 -7.90
CA THR A 29 2.90 -25.18 -8.50
C THR A 29 1.63 -25.92 -8.09
N HIS A 30 1.10 -25.63 -6.90
CA HIS A 30 -0.14 -26.19 -6.36
C HIS A 30 -1.40 -25.37 -6.69
N GLY A 31 -1.34 -24.46 -7.66
CA GLY A 31 -2.51 -23.74 -8.21
C GLY A 31 -3.04 -22.59 -7.35
N ARG A 32 -2.42 -22.26 -6.21
CA ARG A 32 -2.80 -21.12 -5.37
C ARG A 32 -1.93 -19.90 -5.63
N TYR A 33 -2.52 -18.71 -5.48
CA TYR A 33 -1.76 -17.45 -5.49
C TYR A 33 -0.69 -17.44 -4.40
N ALA A 34 0.43 -16.78 -4.67
CA ALA A 34 1.52 -16.66 -3.70
C ALA A 34 1.12 -15.89 -2.42
N TYR A 35 0.22 -14.92 -2.57
CA TYR A 35 -0.41 -14.12 -1.52
C TYR A 35 -1.82 -13.70 -1.97
N SER A 36 -2.65 -13.20 -1.05
CA SER A 36 -4.02 -12.76 -1.38
C SER A 36 -4.04 -11.39 -2.07
N LEU A 37 -5.08 -11.11 -2.84
CA LEU A 37 -5.30 -9.79 -3.47
C LEU A 37 -5.35 -8.68 -2.42
N PHE A 38 -6.08 -8.91 -1.31
CA PHE A 38 -6.10 -7.97 -0.19
C PHE A 38 -4.69 -7.64 0.32
N ARG A 39 -3.83 -8.65 0.54
CA ARG A 39 -2.46 -8.43 1.00
C ARG A 39 -1.66 -7.62 -0.03
N TYR A 40 -1.84 -7.92 -1.31
CA TYR A 40 -1.16 -7.21 -2.39
C TYR A 40 -1.48 -5.71 -2.38
N GLY A 41 -2.78 -5.37 -2.34
CA GLY A 41 -3.21 -3.99 -2.33
C GLY A 41 -2.92 -3.29 -1.01
N LEU A 42 -2.98 -3.99 0.13
CA LEU A 42 -2.62 -3.42 1.43
C LEU A 42 -1.15 -3.01 1.47
N ASP A 43 -0.25 -3.89 1.01
CA ASP A 43 1.19 -3.61 1.00
C ASP A 43 1.50 -2.39 0.12
N TYR A 44 0.89 -2.31 -1.06
CA TYR A 44 1.02 -1.15 -1.93
C TYR A 44 0.52 0.15 -1.28
N LEU A 45 -0.67 0.12 -0.66
CA LEU A 45 -1.22 1.30 0.02
C LEU A 45 -0.33 1.73 1.19
N ALA A 46 0.17 0.78 1.98
CA ALA A 46 1.08 1.05 3.08
C ALA A 46 2.38 1.69 2.61
N ASP A 47 2.99 1.16 1.54
CA ASP A 47 4.22 1.70 0.95
C ASP A 47 4.02 3.14 0.43
N GLN A 48 2.90 3.41 -0.23
CA GLN A 48 2.58 4.76 -0.72
C GLN A 48 2.39 5.75 0.44
N LEU A 49 1.63 5.37 1.48
CA LEU A 49 1.42 6.21 2.65
C LEU A 49 2.74 6.49 3.38
N TYR A 50 3.57 5.46 3.57
CA TYR A 50 4.84 5.60 4.25
C TYR A 50 5.79 6.53 3.47
N ARG A 51 5.85 6.38 2.14
CA ARG A 51 6.66 7.25 1.27
C ARG A 51 6.25 8.71 1.40
N GLN A 52 4.96 9.01 1.36
CA GLN A 52 4.48 10.39 1.51
C GLN A 52 4.85 11.00 2.85
N ILE A 53 4.74 10.23 3.94
CA ILE A 53 5.13 10.68 5.28
C ILE A 53 6.64 10.96 5.32
N GLU A 54 7.45 10.11 4.72
CA GLU A 54 8.90 10.26 4.75
C GLU A 54 9.39 11.43 3.90
N GLU A 55 8.75 11.67 2.74
CA GLU A 55 8.97 12.87 1.94
C GLU A 55 8.59 14.14 2.70
N ALA A 56 7.44 14.16 3.38
CA ALA A 56 7.01 15.30 4.18
C ALA A 56 7.99 15.60 5.33
N LYS A 57 8.49 14.57 6.03
CA LYS A 57 9.52 14.73 7.06
C LYS A 57 10.82 15.27 6.48
N HIS A 58 11.24 14.78 5.33
CA HIS A 58 12.45 15.23 4.67
C HIS A 58 12.36 16.72 4.31
N VAL A 59 11.24 17.15 3.71
CA VAL A 59 10.98 18.57 3.41
C VAL A 59 10.99 19.41 4.68
N LEU A 60 10.30 18.98 5.74
CA LEU A 60 10.26 19.71 7.01
C LEU A 60 11.67 19.85 7.61
N LYS A 61 12.48 18.79 7.58
CA LYS A 61 13.87 18.81 8.05
C LYS A 61 14.72 19.83 7.28
N VAL A 62 14.60 19.87 5.96
CA VAL A 62 15.31 20.84 5.12
C VAL A 62 14.88 22.27 5.45
N VAL A 63 13.58 22.53 5.58
CA VAL A 63 13.06 23.86 5.93
C VAL A 63 13.58 24.32 7.29
N ILE A 64 13.59 23.43 8.29
CA ILE A 64 14.14 23.74 9.61
C ILE A 64 15.64 24.05 9.51
N LEU A 65 16.42 23.26 8.78
CA LEU A 65 17.86 23.50 8.61
C LEU A 65 18.17 24.82 7.89
N LEU A 66 17.29 25.29 7.01
CA LEU A 66 17.46 26.57 6.31
C LEU A 66 16.97 27.78 7.12
N ALA A 67 16.23 27.55 8.20
CA ALA A 67 15.67 28.61 9.06
C ALA A 67 16.57 28.96 10.27
N TYR A 68 17.71 28.26 10.44
CA TYR A 68 18.77 28.53 11.41
C TYR A 68 20.07 28.89 10.69
#